data_AF-A0A958LFJ2-F1
#
_entry.id   AF-A0A958LFJ2-F1
#
_cell.length_a   1.000
_cell.length_b   1.000
_cell.length_c   1.000
_cell.angle_alpha   90.00
_cell.angle_beta   90.00
_cell.angle_gamma   90.00
#
_symmetry.space_group_name_H-M   'P 1'
#
loop_
_entity.id
_entity.type
_entity.pdbx_description
1 polymer ?
#
loop_
_entity_poly.entity_id
_entity_poly.type
_entity_poly.pdbx_seq_one_letter_code
_entity_poly.pdbx_strand_id
1 'polypeptide(L)'
;MSLSNENVSYTAYEDHVAWDPACPERNLMRQILRLAMEDLKKSGELYRDAKNFMLSEDESYLFSFLSICAHLDLCPHTVRRICGLQPLLTAGKRLMAA
;
A
#
# COMPACT_ATOMS: atom_id res chain seq x y z
N MET A 1 1.44 38.25 -27.33
CA MET A 1 2.75 37.60 -27.09
C MET A 1 2.52 36.40 -26.20
N SER A 2 3.09 35.28 -26.61
CA SER A 2 2.74 33.92 -26.21
C SER A 2 3.28 33.48 -24.85
N LEU A 3 2.47 32.65 -24.18
CA LEU A 3 2.78 31.45 -23.40
C LEU A 3 3.99 31.48 -22.44
N SER A 4 3.70 31.21 -21.17
CA SER A 4 4.43 30.16 -20.45
C SER A 4 3.44 29.29 -19.69
N ASN A 5 3.15 28.13 -20.30
CA ASN A 5 2.59 26.96 -19.62
C ASN A 5 3.47 26.64 -18.42
N GLU A 6 2.94 26.79 -17.22
CA GLU A 6 3.51 26.18 -16.02
C GLU A 6 3.25 24.67 -16.10
N ASN A 7 4.10 23.98 -16.85
CA ASN A 7 4.29 22.55 -16.70
C ASN A 7 4.88 22.33 -15.30
N VAL A 8 4.00 22.18 -14.31
CA VAL A 8 4.34 21.62 -13.01
C VAL A 8 4.75 20.18 -13.27
N SER A 9 6.04 19.99 -13.51
CA SER A 9 6.69 18.69 -13.56
C SER A 9 6.58 18.09 -12.16
N TYR A 10 5.57 17.27 -11.92
CA TYR A 10 5.49 16.41 -10.75
C TYR A 10 6.55 15.33 -10.94
N THR A 11 7.80 15.65 -10.63
CA THR A 11 8.84 14.65 -10.44
C THR A 11 8.39 13.80 -9.28
N ALA A 12 7.79 12.66 -9.59
CA ALA A 12 7.72 11.54 -8.68
C ALA A 12 9.18 11.25 -8.29
N TYR A 13 9.59 11.76 -7.14
CA TYR A 13 10.82 11.31 -6.52
C TYR A 13 10.66 9.81 -6.37
N GLU A 14 11.47 9.05 -7.12
CA GLU A 14 11.71 7.65 -6.82
C GLU A 14 12.35 7.62 -5.43
N ASP A 15 11.50 7.64 -4.40
CA ASP A 15 11.86 7.46 -3.00
C ASP A 15 12.28 6.00 -2.79
N HIS A 16 13.39 5.62 -3.42
CA HIS A 16 14.20 4.52 -2.93
C HIS A 16 14.80 4.96 -1.60
N VAL A 17 14.00 4.93 -0.53
CA VAL A 17 14.52 5.18 0.80
C VAL A 17 15.50 4.06 1.11
N ALA A 18 16.79 4.42 1.08
CA ALA A 18 17.89 3.51 1.36
C ALA A 18 17.68 2.84 2.74
N TRP A 19 18.15 1.60 2.86
CA TRP A 19 18.22 0.91 4.15
C TRP A 19 18.93 1.80 5.16
N ASP A 20 18.22 2.23 6.20
CA ASP A 20 18.79 3.07 7.27
C ASP A 20 19.09 2.20 8.50
N PRO A 21 20.36 1.90 8.81
CA PRO A 21 20.71 1.07 9.96
C PRO A 21 20.30 1.71 11.30
N ALA A 22 20.03 3.02 11.36
CA ALA A 22 19.53 3.69 12.55
C ALA A 22 18.04 3.44 12.81
N CYS A 23 17.29 2.97 11.80
CA CYS A 23 15.85 2.74 11.87
C CYS A 23 15.46 1.28 11.53
N PRO A 24 15.94 0.28 12.29
CA PRO A 24 15.72 -1.14 11.97
C PRO A 24 14.24 -1.53 11.96
N GLU A 25 13.43 -0.97 12.86
CA GLU A 25 11.98 -1.19 12.90
C GLU A 25 11.30 -0.71 11.61
N ARG A 26 11.61 0.52 11.18
CA ARG A 26 11.05 1.10 9.96
C ARG A 26 11.42 0.29 8.73
N ASN A 27 12.66 -0.21 8.66
CA ASN A 27 13.10 -1.07 7.56
C ASN A 27 12.37 -2.41 7.56
N LEU A 28 12.17 -3.03 8.73
CA LEU A 28 11.41 -4.26 8.85
C LEU A 28 9.97 -4.07 8.34
N MET A 29 9.29 -3.00 8.77
CA MET A 29 7.92 -2.70 8.35
C MET A 29 7.82 -2.48 6.83
N ARG A 30 8.78 -1.77 6.21
CA ARG A 30 8.87 -1.64 4.75
C ARG A 30 9.04 -3.00 4.07
N GLN A 31 9.89 -3.86 4.63
CA GLN A 31 10.15 -5.17 4.06
C GLN A 31 8.92 -6.08 4.14
N ILE A 32 8.18 -6.05 5.26
CA ILE A 32 6.91 -6.78 5.41
C ILE A 32 5.91 -6.31 4.36
N LEU A 33 5.72 -4.99 4.22
CA LEU A 33 4.78 -4.44 3.25
C LEU A 33 5.17 -4.81 1.81
N ARG A 34 6.46 -4.70 1.47
CA ARG A 34 6.97 -5.07 0.16
C ARG A 34 6.74 -6.55 -0.15
N LEU A 35 7.03 -7.44 0.79
CA LEU A 35 6.79 -8.88 0.62
C LEU A 35 5.32 -9.18 0.39
N ALA A 36 4.42 -8.56 1.16
CA ALA A 36 2.99 -8.72 0.96
C ALA A 36 2.55 -8.22 -0.44
N MET A 37 3.11 -7.10 -0.93
CA MET A 37 2.85 -6.63 -2.29
C MET A 37 3.40 -7.57 -3.38
N GLU A 38 4.53 -8.23 -3.14
CA GLU A 38 5.10 -9.24 -4.04
C GLU A 38 4.26 -10.53 -4.03
N ASP A 39 3.77 -10.95 -2.87
CA ASP A 39 2.91 -12.13 -2.70
C ASP A 39 1.54 -11.97 -3.36
N LEU A 40 1.02 -10.75 -3.48
CA LEU A 40 -0.18 -10.45 -4.27
C LEU A 40 -0.04 -10.75 -5.78
N LYS A 41 1.19 -10.87 -6.29
CA LYS A 41 1.46 -11.25 -7.69
C LYS A 41 1.57 -12.77 -7.86
N LYS A 42 1.59 -13.52 -6.76
CA LYS A 42 1.65 -14.99 -6.75
C LYS A 42 0.23 -15.57 -6.77
N SER A 43 0.13 -16.89 -6.75
CA SER A 43 -1.15 -17.63 -6.69
C SER A 43 -1.23 -18.51 -5.45
N GLY A 44 -2.45 -18.94 -5.11
CA GLY A 44 -2.68 -19.90 -4.02
C GLY A 44 -2.61 -19.26 -2.64
N GLU A 45 -1.98 -19.95 -1.70
CA GLU A 45 -1.92 -19.58 -0.28
C GLU A 45 -1.26 -18.22 -0.06
N LEU A 46 -0.10 -17.97 -0.69
CA LEU A 46 0.62 -16.70 -0.56
C LEU A 46 -0.24 -15.49 -0.97
N TYR A 47 -0.97 -15.62 -2.08
CA TYR A 47 -1.91 -14.57 -2.52
C TYR A 47 -3.01 -14.33 -1.49
N ARG A 48 -3.64 -15.42 -1.00
CA ARG A 48 -4.73 -15.35 -0.02
C ARG A 48 -4.26 -14.68 1.26
N ASP A 49 -3.11 -15.07 1.77
CA ASP A 49 -2.59 -14.59 3.04
C ASP A 49 -2.16 -13.12 2.93
N ALA A 50 -1.48 -12.74 1.85
CA ALA A 50 -1.15 -11.34 1.57
C ALA A 50 -2.41 -10.47 1.39
N LYS A 51 -3.43 -11.00 0.72
CA LYS A 51 -4.72 -10.31 0.58
C LYS A 51 -5.42 -10.12 1.92
N ASN A 52 -5.46 -11.15 2.76
CA ASN A 52 -6.04 -11.08 4.10
C ASN A 52 -5.29 -10.07 4.98
N PHE A 53 -3.95 -10.06 4.90
CA PHE A 53 -3.12 -9.07 5.57
C PHE A 53 -3.46 -7.63 5.14
N MET A 54 -3.49 -7.34 3.84
CA MET A 54 -3.75 -6.00 3.31
C MET A 54 -5.19 -5.51 3.60
N LEU A 55 -6.15 -6.43 3.66
CA LEU A 55 -7.56 -6.13 3.94
C LEU A 55 -7.91 -6.17 5.43
N SER A 56 -7.00 -6.60 6.29
CA SER A 56 -7.21 -6.62 7.73
C SER A 56 -7.47 -5.19 8.25
N GLU A 57 -8.45 -5.07 9.13
CA GLU A 57 -8.77 -3.86 9.90
C GLU A 57 -8.25 -3.94 11.34
N ASP A 58 -7.38 -4.90 11.62
CA ASP A 58 -6.74 -5.03 12.94
C ASP A 58 -5.74 -3.89 13.17
N GLU A 59 -6.03 -3.04 14.14
CA GLU A 59 -5.15 -1.95 14.61
C GLU A 59 -4.36 -2.33 15.87
N SER A 60 -4.66 -3.48 16.48
CA SER A 60 -4.06 -3.92 17.74
C SER A 60 -2.69 -4.58 17.54
N TYR A 61 -2.49 -5.23 16.39
CA TYR A 61 -1.22 -5.86 16.06
C TYR A 61 -0.20 -4.84 15.53
N LEU A 62 1.01 -4.84 16.10
CA LEU A 62 2.08 -3.88 15.76
C LEU A 62 2.50 -3.95 14.29
N PHE A 63 2.53 -5.16 13.71
CA PHE A 63 2.83 -5.35 12.29
C PHE A 63 1.58 -5.56 11.45
N SER A 64 0.42 -5.07 11.90
CA SER A 64 -0.75 -5.04 11.03
C SER A 64 -0.53 -4.07 9.87
N PHE A 65 -1.27 -4.26 8.79
CA PHE A 65 -1.20 -3.38 7.63
C PHE A 65 -1.47 -1.91 8.00
N LEU A 66 -2.45 -1.66 8.88
CA LEU A 66 -2.80 -0.32 9.31
C LEU A 66 -1.69 0.31 10.18
N SER A 67 -1.15 -0.45 11.13
CA SER A 67 -0.04 -0.02 11.98
C SER A 67 1.22 0.31 11.15
N ILE A 68 1.55 -0.55 10.18
CA ILE A 68 2.67 -0.32 9.26
C ILE A 68 2.43 0.94 8.42
N CYS A 69 1.23 1.13 7.87
CA CYS A 69 0.92 2.33 7.11
C CYS A 69 1.05 3.60 7.96
N ALA A 70 0.54 3.58 9.20
CA ALA A 70 0.67 4.69 10.13
C ALA A 70 2.14 5.01 10.44
N HIS A 71 2.97 4.00 10.73
CA HIS A 71 4.38 4.20 11.07
C HIS A 71 5.26 4.64 9.88
N LEU A 72 4.84 4.30 8.65
CA LEU A 72 5.52 4.70 7.43
C LEU A 72 4.96 5.99 6.81
N ASP A 73 3.98 6.64 7.46
CA ASP A 73 3.27 7.82 6.94
C ASP A 73 2.60 7.57 5.58
N LEU A 74 2.10 6.34 5.36
CA LEU A 74 1.44 5.91 4.14
C LEU A 74 -0.08 5.92 4.32
N CYS A 75 -0.80 6.29 3.25
CA CYS A 75 -2.26 6.18 3.22
C CYS A 75 -2.68 4.73 2.89
N PRO A 76 -3.38 4.01 3.78
CA PRO A 76 -3.79 2.62 3.55
C PRO A 76 -4.64 2.45 2.29
N HIS A 77 -5.51 3.42 2.01
CA HIS A 77 -6.38 3.44 0.83
C HIS A 77 -5.57 3.51 -0.47
N THR A 78 -4.52 4.32 -0.51
CA THR A 78 -3.64 4.46 -1.67
C THR A 78 -2.87 3.17 -1.91
N VAL A 79 -2.33 2.55 -0.86
CA VAL A 79 -1.61 1.27 -0.98
C VAL A 79 -2.54 0.17 -1.51
N ARG A 80 -3.73 0.01 -0.93
CA ARG A 80 -4.74 -0.95 -1.41
C ARG A 80 -5.12 -0.70 -2.87
N ARG A 81 -5.28 0.56 -3.28
CA ARG A 81 -5.58 0.93 -4.68
C ARG A 81 -4.48 0.50 -5.63
N ILE A 82 -3.22 0.80 -5.31
CA ILE A 82 -2.05 0.42 -6.12
C ILE A 82 -1.96 -1.11 -6.25
N CYS A 83 -2.29 -1.83 -5.16
CA CYS A 83 -2.35 -3.28 -5.14
C CYS A 83 -3.58 -3.88 -5.84
N GLY A 84 -4.49 -3.08 -6.40
CA GLY A 84 -5.73 -3.58 -7.02
C GLY A 84 -6.72 -4.20 -6.03
N LEU A 85 -6.58 -3.90 -4.74
CA LEU A 85 -7.40 -4.44 -3.65
C LEU A 85 -8.54 -3.50 -3.24
N GLN A 86 -8.64 -2.31 -3.84
CA GLN A 86 -9.76 -1.44 -3.57
C GLN A 86 -11.01 -2.03 -4.25
N PRO A 87 -12.13 -2.23 -3.53
CA PRO A 87 -13.39 -2.50 -4.19
C PRO A 87 -13.63 -1.34 -5.14
N LEU A 88 -13.88 -1.65 -6.42
CA LEU A 88 -14.47 -0.67 -7.32
C LEU A 88 -15.65 -0.09 -6.58
N LEU A 89 -15.58 1.19 -6.22
CA LEU A 89 -16.77 1.98 -5.92
C LEU A 89 -17.51 2.12 -7.26
N THR A 90 -18.04 1.02 -7.77
CA THR A 90 -19.13 1.06 -8.73
C THR A 90 -20.26 1.72 -7.98
N ALA A 91 -20.54 2.97 -8.35
CA ALA A 91 -21.67 3.72 -7.87
C ALA A 91 -22.90 2.80 -7.77
N GLY A 92 -23.31 2.50 -6.54
CA GLY A 92 -24.67 2.06 -6.24
C GLY A 92 -25.05 0.59 -6.30
N LYS A 93 -24.15 -0.43 -6.30
CA LYS A 93 -24.60 -1.83 -6.08
C LYS A 93 -23.69 -2.65 -5.18
N ARG A 94 -24.13 -2.77 -3.93
CA ARG A 94 -23.75 -3.80 -2.96
C ARG A 94 -24.17 -5.16 -3.53
N LEU A 95 -23.25 -5.90 -4.14
CA LEU A 95 -23.45 -7.32 -4.43
C LEU A 95 -23.00 -8.10 -3.18
N MET A 96 -23.98 -8.50 -2.38
CA MET A 96 -23.80 -9.62 -1.47
C MET A 96 -23.78 -10.89 -2.31
N ALA A 97 -22.71 -11.67 -2.22
CA ALA A 97 -22.71 -13.06 -2.67
C ALA A 97 -22.81 -13.92 -1.41
N ALA A 98 -23.96 -14.58 -1.27
CA ALA A 98 -24.19 -15.72 -0.40
C ALA A 98 -23.63 -16.99 -1.06
#